data_AF-A0A7I8DQJ8-F1
#
_entry.id   AF-A0A7I8DQJ8-F1
#
_cell.length_a   1.000
_cell.length_b   1.000
_cell.length_c   1.000
_cell.angle_alpha   90.00
_cell.angle_beta   90.00
_cell.angle_gamma   90.00
#
_symmetry.space_group_name_H-M   'P 1'
#
loop_
_entity.id
_entity.type
_entity.pdbx_description
1 polymer ?
#
loop_
_entity_poly.entity_id
_entity_poly.type
_entity_poly.pdbx_seq_one_letter_code
_entity_poly.pdbx_strand_id
1 'polypeptide(L)' 'MAYYFDIPFEETLIRHQQKPNAHEFGEVDMRKWWQERDFLGIIPEVKLSMDLSLNDIVNQISNDIAVQI' A
#
# COMPACT_ATOMS: atom_id res chain seq x y z
N MET A 1 9.68 -10.03 8.21
CA MET A 1 8.57 -10.01 7.25
C MET A 1 8.06 -8.59 7.16
N ALA A 2 7.70 -8.12 5.97
CA ALA A 2 7.10 -6.81 5.75
C ALA A 2 5.75 -6.94 5.03
N TYR A 3 4.95 -5.88 5.07
CA TYR A 3 3.67 -5.79 4.38
C TYR A 3 3.72 -4.65 3.37
N TYR A 4 3.29 -4.92 2.14
CA TYR A 4 3.28 -3.96 1.05
C TYR A 4 1.84 -3.74 0.56
N PHE A 5 1.41 -2.49 0.46
CA PHE A 5 0.12 -2.15 -0.14
C PHE A 5 0.20 -2.23 -1.67
N ASP A 6 -0.29 -3.34 -2.24
CA ASP A 6 -0.34 -3.57 -3.69
C ASP A 6 -1.58 -2.89 -4.27
N ILE A 7 -1.49 -1.56 -4.37
CA ILE A 7 -2.56 -0.68 -4.83
C ILE A 7 -2.15 -0.05 -6.18
N PRO A 8 -3.01 -0.11 -7.21
CA PRO A 8 -2.74 0.54 -8.50
C PRO A 8 -2.57 2.06 -8.37
N PHE A 9 -1.78 2.64 -9.28
CA PHE A 9 -1.55 4.08 -9.31
C PHE A 9 -2.85 4.89 -9.37
N GLU A 10 -3.80 4.43 -10.17
CA GLU A 10 -5.08 5.11 -10.38
C GLU A 10 -5.87 5.24 -9.07
N GLU A 11 -5.90 4.18 -8.26
CA GLU A 11 -6.52 4.20 -6.93
C GLU A 11 -5.72 5.08 -5.96
N THR A 12 -4.38 5.03 -6.01
CA THR A 12 -3.53 5.92 -5.21
C THR A 12 -3.80 7.39 -5.53
N LEU A 13 -4.01 7.74 -6.80
CA LEU A 13 -4.33 9.10 -7.24
C LEU A 13 -5.70 9.55 -6.72
N ILE A 14 -6.72 8.69 -6.80
CA ILE A 14 -8.06 8.97 -6.26
C ILE A 14 -7.99 9.26 -4.76
N ARG A 15 -7.25 8.45 -4.00
CA ARG A 15 -7.06 8.65 -2.55
C ARG A 15 -6.28 9.93 -2.24
N HIS A 16 -5.29 10.26 -3.06
CA HIS A 16 -4.51 11.50 -2.90
C HIS A 16 -5.40 12.75 -3.02
N GLN A 17 -6.36 12.76 -3.96
CA GLN A 17 -7.29 13.89 -4.13
C GLN A 17 -8.13 14.20 -2.89
N GLN A 18 -8.28 13.24 -1.98
CA GLN A 18 -9.02 13.43 -0.71
C GLN A 18 -8.16 14.01 0.41
N LYS A 19 -6.84 14.14 0.23
CA LYS A 19 -5.94 14.66 1.26
C LYS A 19 -5.98 16.20 1.32
N PRO A 20 -5.81 16.82 2.50
CA PRO A 20 -5.77 18.28 2.63
C PRO A 20 -4.71 18.94 1.75
N ASN A 21 -3.60 18.24 1.51
CA ASN A 21 -2.47 18.72 0.73
C ASN A 21 -2.49 18.25 -0.74
N ALA A 22 -3.65 17.79 -1.25
CA ALA A 22 -3.80 17.34 -2.63
C ALA A 22 -3.41 18.40 -3.70
N HIS A 23 -3.41 19.67 -3.32
CA HIS A 23 -3.08 20.80 -4.18
C HIS A 23 -1.57 21.07 -4.31
N GLU A 24 -0.71 20.39 -3.53
CA GLU A 24 0.74 20.58 -3.56
C GLU A 24 1.41 19.87 -4.75
N PHE A 25 0.82 18.76 -5.22
CA PHE A 25 1.32 17.96 -6.35
C PHE A 25 0.20 17.15 -6.99
N GLY A 26 0.28 16.98 -8.31
CA GLY A 26 -0.74 16.33 -9.12
C GLY A 26 -0.28 15.00 -9.74
N GLU A 27 -1.10 14.47 -10.65
CA GLU A 27 -0.84 13.21 -11.36
C GLU A 27 0.56 13.18 -12.01
N VAL A 28 0.94 14.26 -12.69
CA VAL A 28 2.20 14.36 -13.43
C VAL A 28 3.41 14.18 -12.51
N ASP A 29 3.35 14.73 -11.30
CA ASP A 29 4.45 14.62 -10.33
C ASP A 29 4.46 13.22 -9.71
N MET A 30 3.29 12.73 -9.28
CA MET A 30 3.16 11.38 -8.73
C MET A 30 3.63 10.31 -9.72
N ARG A 31 3.33 10.45 -11.02
CA ARG A 31 3.76 9.49 -12.05
C ARG A 31 5.28 9.43 -12.20
N LYS A 32 6.01 10.53 -11.96
CA LYS A 32 7.48 10.55 -11.98
C LYS A 32 8.10 9.80 -10.80
N TRP A 33 7.42 9.80 -9.65
CA TRP A 33 7.88 9.10 -8.45
C TRP A 33 7.38 7.65 -8.38
N TRP A 34 6.36 7.31 -9.17
CA TRP A 34 5.72 6.01 -9.11
C TRP A 34 6.62 4.91 -9.65
N GLN A 35 6.85 3.92 -8.81
CA GLN A 35 7.46 2.66 -9.21
C GLN A 35 6.45 1.55 -8.91
N GLU A 36 5.94 0.91 -9.96
CA GLU A 36 5.02 -0.20 -9.80
C GLU A 36 5.73 -1.37 -9.12
N ARG A 37 5.12 -1.92 -8.07
CA ARG A 37 5.63 -3.09 -7.34
C ARG A 37 7.07 -2.90 -6.86
N ASP A 38 7.32 -1.78 -6.18
CA ASP A 38 8.60 -1.46 -5.54
C ASP A 38 8.87 -2.33 -4.30
N PHE A 39 9.07 -3.62 -4.56
CA PHE A 39 9.36 -4.63 -3.55
C PHE A 39 10.82 -4.54 -3.08
N LEU A 40 11.04 -4.73 -1.77
CA LEU A 40 12.37 -4.71 -1.17
C LEU A 40 13.27 -5.85 -1.68
N GLY A 41 12.69 -7.01 -1.98
CA GLY A 41 13.42 -8.17 -2.55
C GLY A 41 14.48 -8.83 -1.63
N ILE A 42 14.76 -8.24 -0.46
CA ILE A 42 15.73 -8.73 0.52
C ILE A 42 15.09 -9.37 1.76
N ILE A 43 13.79 -9.19 1.93
CA ILE A 43 12.98 -9.80 2.99
C ILE A 43 11.66 -10.31 2.42
N PRO A 44 11.01 -11.31 3.04
CA PRO A 44 9.66 -11.72 2.64
C PRO A 44 8.66 -10.57 2.80
N GLU A 45 7.86 -10.34 1.77
CA GLU A 45 6.82 -9.32 1.71
C GLU A 45 5.45 -9.96 1.46
N VAL A 46 4.47 -9.59 2.27
CA VAL A 46 3.06 -9.96 2.11
C VAL A 46 2.33 -8.81 1.44
N LYS A 47 1.60 -9.11 0.36
CA LYS A 47 0.85 -8.11 -0.39
C LYS A 47 -0.53 -7.91 0.23
N LEU A 48 -0.87 -6.64 0.48
CA LEU A 48 -2.19 -6.20 0.90
C LEU A 48 -2.86 -5.51 -0.29
N SER A 49 -3.77 -6.22 -0.97
CA SER A 49 -4.49 -5.67 -2.12
C SER A 49 -5.60 -4.73 -1.69
N MET A 50 -6.13 -3.95 -2.63
CA MET A 50 -7.26 -3.04 -2.39
C MET A 50 -8.59 -3.74 -2.11
N ASP A 51 -8.69 -5.05 -2.39
CA ASP A 51 -9.91 -5.84 -2.16
C ASP A 51 -10.07 -6.25 -0.68
N LEU A 52 -9.01 -6.11 0.12
CA LEU A 52 -9.04 -6.42 1.55
C LEU A 52 -9.71 -5.28 2.33
N SER A 53 -10.62 -5.65 3.23
CA SER A 53 -11.14 -4.70 4.21
C SER A 53 -10.09 -4.40 5.29
N LEU A 54 -10.28 -3.31 6.04
CA LEU A 54 -9.45 -3.00 7.20
C LEU A 54 -9.41 -4.17 8.20
N ASN A 55 -10.54 -4.83 8.43
CA ASN A 55 -10.62 -5.96 9.34
C ASN A 55 -9.84 -7.18 8.80
N ASP A 56 -9.89 -7.44 7.50
CA ASP A 56 -9.11 -8.52 6.89
C ASP A 56 -7.61 -8.27 7.07
N ILE A 57 -7.16 -7.04 6.80
CA ILE A 57 -5.76 -6.63 6.98
C ILE A 57 -5.33 -6.80 8.44
N VAL A 58 -6.11 -6.26 9.39
CA VAL A 58 -5.78 -6.34 10.83
C VAL A 58 -5.74 -7.79 11.31
N ASN A 59 -6.73 -8.60 10.92
CA ASN A 59 -6.80 -10.02 11.31
C ASN A 59 -5.62 -10.81 10.72
N GLN A 60 -5.29 -10.58 9.45
CA GLN A 60 -4.15 -11.22 8.80
C GLN A 60 -2.84 -10.90 9.53
N ILE A 61 -2.54 -9.61 9.73
CA ILE A 61 -1.31 -9.18 10.43
C ILE A 61 -1.27 -9.75 11.86
N SER A 62 -2.40 -9.74 12.56
CA SER A 62 -2.47 -10.25 13.94
C SER A 62 -2.20 -11.76 14.00
N ASN A 63 -2.78 -12.54 13.08
CA ASN A 63 -2.56 -13.98 13.01
C ASN A 63 -1.11 -14.32 12.63
N ASP A 64 -0.56 -13.60 11.65
CA ASP A 64 0.83 -13.78 11.21
C ASP A 64 1.85 -13.54 12.35
N ILE A 65 1.58 -12.55 13.21
CA ILE A 65 2.40 -12.26 14.40
C ILE A 65 2.18 -13.30 15.49
N ALA A 66 0.93 -13.70 15.75
CA ALA A 66 0.60 -14.67 16.79
C ALA A 66 1.20 -16.06 16.54
N VAL A 67 1.37 -16.46 15.27
CA VAL A 67 2.00 -17.73 14.87
C VAL A 67 3.54 -17.69 15.00
N GLN A 68 4.14 -16.52 15.20
CA GLN A 68 5.59 -16.35 15.37
C GLN A 68 6.06 -16.41 16.85
N ILE A 69 5.15 -16.63 17.80
CA ILE A 69 5.43 -16.83 19.24
C ILE A 69 5.28 -18.31 19.59
#